data_AF-A0A0M8UKY6-F1
#
_entry.id   AF-A0A0M8UKY6-F1
#
_cell.length_a   1.000
_cell.length_b   1.000
_cell.length_c   1.000
_cell.angle_alpha   90.00
_cell.angle_beta   90.00
_cell.angle_gamma   90.00
#
_symmetry.space_group_name_H-M   'P 1'
#
loop_
_entity.id
_entity.type
_entity.pdbx_description
1 polymer ?
#
loop_
_entity_poly.entity_id
_entity_poly.type
_entity_poly.pdbx_seq_one_letter_code
_entity_poly.pdbx_strand_id
1 'polypeptide(L)'
;VPEPTASKLVSDGGSVLLDETALWPEKKFVITNVIVSQKFLKEHPDVVEAVLAGTVKTNEWINANPEKAKASANAKLAADSGKPLDAKVLDPAWPSIAITDDPLASTLKTQSEWAVKAKLIEQPDLAGIYDLTLLNKVLKAAGKPEVSDAGLGAK
;
A
#
# COMPACT_ATOMS: atom_id res chain seq x y z
N VAL A 1 -10.17 -11.70 4.68
CA VAL A 1 -10.76 -10.59 3.90
C VAL A 1 -10.05 -9.30 4.28
N PRO A 2 -9.87 -8.33 3.37
CA PRO A 2 -9.21 -7.07 3.69
C PRO A 2 -10.10 -6.15 4.51
N GLU A 3 -9.50 -5.13 5.15
CA GLU A 3 -10.25 -4.05 5.77
C GLU A 3 -11.00 -3.18 4.75
N PRO A 4 -12.10 -2.51 5.13
CA PRO A 4 -12.76 -2.53 6.44
C PRO A 4 -13.69 -3.76 6.65
N THR A 5 -13.68 -4.73 5.73
CA THR A 5 -14.62 -5.87 5.74
C THR A 5 -14.33 -6.82 6.90
N ALA A 6 -13.06 -7.04 7.25
CA ALA A 6 -12.69 -7.85 8.41
C ALA A 6 -13.23 -7.26 9.71
N SER A 7 -12.98 -5.98 9.96
CA SER A 7 -13.52 -5.26 11.12
C SER A 7 -15.04 -5.26 11.16
N LYS A 8 -15.71 -5.12 10.01
CA LYS A 8 -17.16 -5.24 9.93
C LYS A 8 -17.65 -6.61 10.38
N LEU A 9 -17.08 -7.71 9.87
CA LEU A 9 -17.48 -9.07 10.23
C LEU A 9 -17.31 -9.35 11.73
N VAL A 10 -16.20 -8.89 12.33
CA VAL A 10 -15.99 -8.99 13.78
C VAL A 10 -17.04 -8.18 14.54
N SER A 11 -17.35 -6.96 14.08
CA SER A 11 -18.39 -6.12 14.69
C SER A 11 -19.80 -6.71 14.61
N ASP A 12 -20.02 -7.63 13.66
CA ASP A 12 -21.28 -8.35 13.46
C ASP A 12 -21.27 -9.75 14.15
N GLY A 13 -20.26 -10.03 14.99
CA GLY A 13 -20.17 -11.24 15.82
C GLY A 13 -19.24 -12.34 15.31
N GLY A 14 -18.52 -12.09 14.21
CA GLY A 14 -17.50 -13.00 13.68
C GLY A 14 -16.24 -13.07 14.54
N SER A 15 -15.36 -14.02 14.23
CA SER A 15 -14.06 -14.20 14.91
C SER A 15 -12.92 -14.27 13.89
N VAL A 16 -11.77 -13.71 14.24
CA VAL A 16 -10.56 -13.79 13.42
C VAL A 16 -9.98 -15.20 13.53
N LEU A 17 -9.91 -15.92 12.40
CA LEU A 17 -9.31 -17.26 12.34
C LEU A 17 -7.79 -17.20 12.10
N LEU A 18 -7.36 -16.23 11.30
CA LEU A 18 -5.96 -15.99 10.96
C LEU A 18 -5.78 -14.51 10.68
N ASP A 19 -4.80 -13.91 11.34
CA ASP A 19 -4.25 -12.60 10.98
C ASP A 19 -3.13 -12.84 9.95
N GLU A 20 -3.32 -12.34 8.73
CA GLU A 20 -2.36 -12.54 7.64
C GLU A 20 -0.97 -11.98 7.99
N THR A 21 -0.89 -10.92 8.80
CA THR A 21 0.40 -10.35 9.22
C THR A 21 1.28 -11.36 9.94
N ALA A 22 0.70 -12.39 10.58
CA ALA A 22 1.45 -13.46 11.24
C ALA A 22 2.21 -14.37 10.26
N LEU A 23 1.88 -14.34 8.96
CA LEU A 23 2.55 -15.12 7.92
C LEU A 23 3.77 -14.41 7.33
N TRP A 24 3.95 -13.12 7.62
CA TRP A 24 4.93 -12.27 6.96
C TRP A 24 6.08 -11.87 7.90
N PRO A 25 7.34 -11.86 7.42
CA PRO A 25 8.44 -11.24 8.14
C PRO A 25 8.08 -9.81 8.53
N GLU A 26 8.50 -9.39 9.73
CA GLU A 26 8.22 -8.05 10.27
C GLU A 26 6.73 -7.67 10.34
N LYS A 27 5.82 -8.64 10.13
CA LYS A 27 4.37 -8.43 10.06
C LYS A 27 3.91 -7.47 8.95
N LYS A 28 4.66 -7.37 7.85
CA LYS A 28 4.40 -6.41 6.76
C LYS A 28 4.32 -7.09 5.41
N PHE A 29 3.37 -6.65 4.59
CA PHE A 29 3.21 -7.07 3.21
C PHE A 29 2.51 -6.01 2.39
N VAL A 30 2.81 -5.97 1.09
CA VAL A 30 2.20 -5.00 0.18
C VAL A 30 0.75 -5.39 -0.12
N ILE A 31 -0.16 -4.42 -0.02
CA ILE A 31 -1.55 -4.56 -0.46
C ILE A 31 -1.95 -3.52 -1.51
N THR A 32 -1.18 -2.43 -1.61
CA THR A 32 -1.43 -1.32 -2.53
C THR A 32 -0.11 -0.85 -3.14
N ASN A 33 -0.06 -0.74 -4.47
CA ASN A 33 1.06 -0.15 -5.20
C ASN A 33 0.58 1.10 -5.94
N VAL A 34 1.47 2.08 -6.10
CA VAL A 34 1.29 3.18 -7.05
C VAL A 34 1.84 2.72 -8.39
N ILE A 35 1.00 2.76 -9.44
CA ILE A 35 1.36 2.27 -10.77
C ILE A 35 1.14 3.39 -11.78
N VAL A 36 2.11 3.58 -12.67
CA VAL A 36 2.05 4.52 -13.78
C VAL A 36 2.28 3.79 -15.09
N SER A 37 1.60 4.23 -16.16
CA SER A 37 1.90 3.69 -17.49
C SER A 37 3.31 4.08 -17.93
N GLN A 38 4.04 3.15 -18.56
CA GLN A 38 5.39 3.40 -19.06
C GLN A 38 5.45 4.58 -20.05
N LYS A 39 4.42 4.71 -20.90
CA LYS A 39 4.31 5.84 -21.85
C LYS A 39 4.26 7.17 -21.11
N PHE A 40 3.38 7.29 -20.11
CA PHE A 40 3.24 8.53 -19.34
C PHE A 40 4.50 8.85 -18.53
N LEU A 41 5.14 7.84 -17.92
CA LEU A 41 6.41 8.03 -17.22
C LEU A 41 7.50 8.57 -18.17
N LYS A 42 7.58 8.05 -19.39
CA LYS A 42 8.55 8.52 -20.40
C LYS A 42 8.26 9.95 -20.86
N GLU A 43 6.99 10.29 -21.07
CA GLU A 43 6.57 11.60 -21.60
C GLU A 43 6.53 12.69 -20.53
N HIS A 44 6.24 12.32 -19.28
CA HIS A 44 6.01 13.25 -18.16
C HIS A 44 6.69 12.80 -16.85
N PRO A 45 8.01 12.57 -16.84
CA PRO A 45 8.72 12.11 -15.63
C PRO A 45 8.66 13.14 -14.50
N ASP A 46 8.61 14.43 -14.83
CA ASP A 46 8.45 15.54 -13.89
C ASP A 46 7.12 15.46 -13.14
N VAL A 47 6.03 15.12 -13.83
CA VAL A 47 4.70 14.94 -13.21
C VAL A 47 4.68 13.71 -12.32
N VAL A 48 5.30 12.60 -12.75
CA VAL A 48 5.38 11.39 -11.90
C VAL A 48 6.18 11.68 -10.64
N GLU A 49 7.33 12.35 -10.74
CA GLU A 49 8.11 12.77 -9.58
C GLU A 49 7.30 13.67 -8.64
N ALA A 50 6.52 14.62 -9.19
CA ALA A 50 5.67 15.50 -8.38
C ALA A 50 4.57 14.73 -7.63
N VAL A 51 3.95 13.72 -8.27
CA VAL A 51 2.95 12.85 -7.63
C VAL A 51 3.59 12.01 -6.52
N LEU A 52 4.79 11.45 -6.75
CA LEU A 52 5.53 10.70 -5.74
C LEU A 52 5.94 11.60 -4.55
N ALA A 53 6.42 12.81 -4.82
CA ALA A 53 6.72 13.80 -3.79
C ALA A 53 5.48 14.20 -2.96
N GLY A 54 4.32 14.33 -3.62
CA GLY A 54 3.04 14.50 -2.94
C GLY A 54 2.72 13.31 -2.04
N THR A 55 2.85 12.09 -2.56
CA THR A 55 2.58 10.84 -1.83
C THR A 55 3.46 10.71 -0.59
N VAL A 56 4.77 10.91 -0.70
CA VAL A 56 5.71 10.86 0.44
C VAL A 56 5.34 11.87 1.53
N LYS A 57 5.01 13.10 1.14
CA LYS A 57 4.57 14.14 2.09
C LYS A 57 3.23 13.79 2.75
N THR A 58 2.30 13.22 1.98
CA THR A 58 0.99 12.80 2.50
C THR A 58 1.13 11.62 3.45
N ASN A 59 1.97 10.63 3.13
CA ASN A 59 2.26 9.49 4.01
C ASN A 59 2.87 9.96 5.33
N GLU A 60 3.82 10.89 5.28
CA GLU A 60 4.38 11.51 6.48
C GLU A 60 3.33 12.24 7.30
N TRP A 61 2.46 13.02 6.65
CA TRP A 61 1.37 13.73 7.33
C TRP A 61 0.37 12.75 7.97
N ILE A 62 0.00 11.66 7.29
CA ILE A 62 -0.90 10.63 7.83
C ILE A 62 -0.31 10.01 9.09
N ASN A 63 0.96 9.61 9.03
CA ASN A 63 1.65 9.02 10.17
C ASN A 63 1.79 10.01 11.35
N ALA A 64 1.99 11.30 11.06
CA ALA A 64 2.04 12.33 12.08
C ALA A 64 0.65 12.76 12.62
N ASN A 65 -0.44 12.48 11.90
CA ASN A 65 -1.79 12.93 12.21
C ASN A 65 -2.85 11.82 12.05
N PRO A 66 -2.69 10.66 12.70
CA PRO A 66 -3.52 9.47 12.41
C PRO A 66 -5.02 9.72 12.60
N GLU A 67 -5.44 10.41 13.66
CA GLU A 67 -6.86 10.72 13.90
C GLU A 67 -7.45 11.68 12.85
N LYS A 68 -6.68 12.70 12.42
CA LYS A 68 -7.13 13.62 11.37
C LYS A 68 -7.18 12.92 10.01
N ALA A 69 -6.21 12.05 9.73
CA ALA A 69 -6.19 11.25 8.51
C ALA A 69 -7.39 10.29 8.45
N LYS A 70 -7.66 9.57 9.55
CA LYS A 70 -8.84 8.71 9.69
C LYS A 70 -10.15 9.46 9.47
N ALA A 71 -10.31 10.62 10.10
CA ALA A 71 -11.48 11.47 9.93
C ALA A 71 -11.64 11.99 8.49
N SER A 72 -10.54 12.46 7.88
CA SER A 72 -10.50 12.93 6.49
C SER A 72 -10.90 11.82 5.51
N ALA A 73 -10.32 10.63 5.68
CA ALA A 73 -10.64 9.45 4.87
C ALA A 73 -12.12 9.07 4.98
N ASN A 74 -12.68 9.04 6.20
CA ASN A 74 -14.09 8.70 6.40
C ASN A 74 -15.06 9.75 5.83
N ALA A 75 -14.70 11.03 5.92
CA ALA A 75 -15.46 12.11 5.31
C ALA A 75 -15.47 11.99 3.78
N LYS A 76 -14.31 11.67 3.17
CA LYS A 76 -14.23 11.44 1.72
C LYS A 76 -15.02 10.20 1.30
N LEU A 77 -14.96 9.10 2.06
CA LEU A 77 -15.78 7.92 1.84
C LEU A 77 -17.28 8.24 1.90
N ALA A 78 -17.72 9.08 2.85
CA ALA A 78 -19.11 9.51 2.93
C ALA A 78 -19.53 10.31 1.71
N ALA A 79 -18.68 11.20 1.22
CA ALA A 79 -18.95 11.96 0.00
C ALA A 79 -19.04 11.06 -1.25
N ASP A 80 -18.17 10.05 -1.36
CA ASP A 80 -18.08 9.20 -2.55
C ASP A 80 -19.11 8.06 -2.57
N SER A 81 -19.41 7.48 -1.42
CA SER A 81 -20.27 6.29 -1.29
C SER A 81 -21.64 6.58 -0.65
N GLY A 82 -21.88 7.83 -0.26
CA GLY A 82 -23.13 8.30 0.34
C GLY A 82 -23.26 8.10 1.84
N LYS A 83 -22.33 7.38 2.49
CA LYS A 83 -22.31 7.20 3.96
C LYS A 83 -20.91 6.95 4.51
N PRO A 84 -20.60 7.42 5.73
CA PRO A 84 -19.35 7.08 6.39
C PRO A 84 -19.36 5.61 6.85
N LEU A 85 -18.19 5.09 7.15
CA LEU A 85 -18.05 3.88 7.96
C LEU A 85 -18.40 4.20 9.42
N ASP A 86 -19.14 3.28 10.06
CA ASP A 86 -19.38 3.34 11.49
C ASP A 86 -18.06 3.28 12.27
N ALA A 87 -17.97 4.03 13.37
CA ALA A 87 -16.80 4.04 14.24
C ALA A 87 -16.38 2.63 14.70
N LYS A 88 -17.37 1.77 15.02
CA LYS A 88 -17.14 0.36 15.40
C LYS A 88 -16.41 -0.48 14.34
N VAL A 89 -16.40 -0.03 13.08
CA VAL A 89 -15.68 -0.66 11.96
C VAL A 89 -14.39 0.09 11.67
N LEU A 90 -14.45 1.42 11.60
CA LEU A 90 -13.30 2.24 11.22
C LEU A 90 -12.17 2.23 12.26
N ASP A 91 -12.52 2.31 13.55
CA ASP A 91 -11.54 2.40 14.63
C ASP A 91 -10.65 1.15 14.74
N PRO A 92 -11.16 -0.09 14.62
CA PRO A 92 -10.29 -1.27 14.55
C PRO A 92 -9.60 -1.44 13.18
N ALA A 93 -10.21 -1.00 12.08
CA ALA A 93 -9.63 -1.14 10.75
C ALA A 93 -8.39 -0.25 10.56
N TRP A 94 -8.45 1.02 10.98
CA TRP A 94 -7.39 2.00 10.76
C TRP A 94 -5.99 1.56 11.27
N PRO A 95 -5.81 1.12 12.53
CA PRO A 95 -4.51 0.72 13.04
C PRO A 95 -3.95 -0.57 12.42
N SER A 96 -4.78 -1.35 11.70
CA SER A 96 -4.30 -2.54 10.98
C SER A 96 -3.61 -2.20 9.65
N ILE A 97 -3.74 -0.95 9.18
CA ILE A 97 -3.15 -0.47 7.93
C ILE A 97 -1.84 0.24 8.24
N ALA A 98 -0.74 -0.20 7.63
CA ALA A 98 0.54 0.48 7.68
C ALA A 98 0.71 1.39 6.44
N ILE A 99 0.97 2.67 6.67
CA ILE A 99 1.26 3.65 5.61
C ILE A 99 2.78 3.81 5.49
N THR A 100 3.32 3.48 4.32
CA THR A 100 4.75 3.43 4.06
C THR A 100 5.09 3.92 2.66
N ASP A 101 6.29 4.46 2.49
CA ASP A 101 6.86 4.81 1.19
C ASP A 101 7.55 3.60 0.52
N ASP A 102 7.87 2.56 1.29
CA ASP A 102 8.47 1.31 0.79
C ASP A 102 7.40 0.44 0.11
N PRO A 103 7.56 0.06 -1.17
CA PRO A 103 6.63 -0.85 -1.87
C PRO A 103 6.69 -2.30 -1.36
N LEU A 104 7.63 -2.63 -0.46
CA LEU A 104 7.84 -3.98 0.10
C LEU A 104 7.99 -5.02 -1.01
N ALA A 105 8.85 -4.73 -1.99
CA ALA A 105 8.96 -5.47 -3.25
C ALA A 105 9.17 -6.99 -3.08
N SER A 106 9.90 -7.42 -2.04
CA SER A 106 10.09 -8.83 -1.71
C SER A 106 8.77 -9.55 -1.41
N THR A 107 7.77 -8.85 -0.87
CA THR A 107 6.47 -9.42 -0.51
C THR A 107 5.61 -9.66 -1.75
N LEU A 108 5.73 -8.82 -2.79
CA LEU A 108 5.10 -9.08 -4.10
C LEU A 108 5.61 -10.38 -4.73
N LYS A 109 6.92 -10.62 -4.67
CA LYS A 109 7.52 -11.87 -5.16
C LYS A 109 6.91 -13.08 -4.46
N THR A 110 6.88 -13.07 -3.14
CA THR A 110 6.29 -14.14 -2.33
C THR A 110 4.80 -14.33 -2.63
N GLN A 111 4.03 -13.23 -2.76
CA GLN A 111 2.62 -13.29 -3.15
C GLN A 111 2.43 -13.96 -4.51
N SER A 112 3.27 -13.62 -5.49
CA SER A 112 3.25 -14.25 -6.81
C SER A 112 3.56 -15.75 -6.73
N GLU A 113 4.58 -16.15 -5.96
CA GLU A 113 4.92 -17.56 -5.74
C GLU A 113 3.77 -18.34 -5.09
N TRP A 114 3.09 -17.73 -4.11
CA TRP A 114 1.92 -18.31 -3.47
C TRP A 114 0.74 -18.44 -4.43
N ALA A 115 0.50 -17.44 -5.28
CA ALA A 115 -0.55 -17.49 -6.30
C ALA A 115 -0.30 -18.59 -7.33
N VAL A 116 0.95 -18.80 -7.76
CA VAL A 116 1.36 -19.93 -8.61
C VAL A 116 1.13 -21.26 -7.89
N LYS A 117 1.56 -21.39 -6.64
CA LYS A 117 1.35 -22.61 -5.83
C LYS A 117 -0.14 -22.93 -5.64
N ALA A 118 -0.96 -21.90 -5.49
CA ALA A 118 -2.41 -22.00 -5.40
C ALA A 118 -3.10 -22.20 -6.76
N LYS A 119 -2.33 -22.20 -7.87
CA LYS A 119 -2.82 -22.36 -9.25
C LYS A 119 -3.79 -21.25 -9.70
N LEU A 120 -3.64 -20.05 -9.15
CA LEU A 120 -4.43 -18.87 -9.53
C LEU A 120 -3.87 -18.17 -10.76
N ILE A 121 -2.55 -18.27 -10.97
CA ILE A 121 -1.82 -17.69 -12.10
C ILE A 121 -0.76 -18.68 -12.58
N GLU A 122 -0.33 -18.51 -13.84
CA GLU A 122 0.92 -19.06 -14.34
C GLU A 122 2.11 -18.26 -13.80
N GLN A 123 3.33 -18.81 -13.89
CA GLN A 123 4.55 -18.14 -13.42
C GLN A 123 4.80 -16.85 -14.21
N PRO A 124 4.68 -15.65 -13.61
CA PRO A 124 4.96 -14.42 -14.32
C PRO A 124 6.46 -14.13 -14.36
N ASP A 125 6.89 -13.35 -15.35
CA ASP A 125 8.16 -12.64 -15.30
C ASP A 125 7.96 -11.33 -14.52
N LEU A 126 8.64 -11.22 -13.39
CA LEU A 126 8.58 -10.04 -12.51
C LEU A 126 9.78 -9.11 -12.71
N ALA A 127 10.71 -9.44 -13.61
CA ALA A 127 11.87 -8.59 -13.88
C ALA A 127 11.41 -7.24 -14.43
N GLY A 128 11.83 -6.15 -13.80
CA GLY A 128 11.48 -4.80 -14.23
C GLY A 128 10.08 -4.32 -13.81
N ILE A 129 9.40 -5.03 -12.91
CA ILE A 129 8.07 -4.63 -12.44
C ILE A 129 8.10 -3.36 -11.58
N TYR A 130 9.25 -3.06 -10.96
CA TYR A 130 9.46 -1.84 -10.18
C TYR A 130 10.44 -0.89 -10.86
N ASP A 131 10.04 0.38 -11.04
CA ASP A 131 10.97 1.48 -11.29
C ASP A 131 10.94 2.42 -10.09
N LEU A 132 11.95 2.29 -9.22
CA LEU A 132 12.05 3.08 -7.98
C LEU A 132 12.95 4.31 -8.15
N THR A 133 13.44 4.60 -9.36
CA THR A 133 14.40 5.68 -9.63
C THR A 133 13.89 7.03 -9.13
N LEU A 134 12.66 7.40 -9.52
CA LEU A 134 12.07 8.67 -9.13
C LEU A 134 11.68 8.69 -7.64
N LEU A 135 11.19 7.58 -7.09
CA LEU A 135 10.86 7.48 -5.67
C LEU A 135 12.10 7.68 -4.80
N ASN A 136 13.21 6.99 -5.10
CA ASN A 136 14.46 7.12 -4.35
C ASN A 136 15.07 8.51 -4.48
N LYS A 137 14.94 9.16 -5.64
CA LYS A 137 15.29 10.59 -5.80
C LYS A 137 14.50 11.47 -4.83
N VAL A 138 13.17 11.28 -4.75
CA VAL A 138 12.29 12.03 -3.84
C VAL A 138 12.64 11.76 -2.38
N LEU A 139 12.82 10.49 -1.99
CA LEU A 139 13.17 10.10 -0.62
C LEU A 139 14.49 10.71 -0.18
N LYS A 140 15.52 10.63 -1.03
CA LYS A 140 16.83 11.23 -0.77
C LYS A 140 16.73 12.75 -0.60
N ALA A 141 15.96 13.42 -1.45
CA ALA A 141 15.72 14.87 -1.32
C ALA A 141 14.99 15.23 -0.02
N ALA A 142 14.15 14.33 0.49
CA ALA A 142 13.47 14.45 1.78
C ALA A 142 14.31 13.97 2.99
N GLY A 143 15.56 13.56 2.79
CA GLY A 143 16.44 13.03 3.85
C GLY A 143 16.01 11.66 4.40
N LYS A 144 15.18 10.92 3.65
CA LYS A 144 14.74 9.57 3.97
C LYS A 144 15.64 8.52 3.31
N PRO A 145 15.74 7.30 3.87
CA PRO A 145 16.47 6.21 3.23
C PRO A 145 15.82 5.82 1.90
N GLU A 146 16.66 5.40 0.97
CA GLU A 146 16.21 4.80 -0.29
C GLU A 146 15.61 3.41 -0.01
N VAL A 147 14.66 3.00 -0.85
CA VAL A 147 13.97 1.72 -0.77
C VAL A 147 14.50 0.75 -1.84
N SER A 148 14.37 -0.55 -1.57
CA SER A 148 14.86 -1.62 -2.44
C SER A 148 13.74 -2.22 -3.28
N ASP A 149 14.03 -2.49 -4.55
CA ASP A 149 13.17 -3.28 -5.44
C ASP A 149 13.31 -4.81 -5.22
N ALA A 150 14.12 -5.24 -4.24
CA ALA A 150 14.39 -6.64 -3.93
C ALA A 150 14.87 -7.49 -5.14
N GLY A 151 15.54 -6.86 -6.11
CA GLY A 151 16.02 -7.49 -7.34
C GLY A 151 14.96 -7.60 -8.44
N LEU A 152 13.80 -6.96 -8.27
CA LEU A 152 12.71 -6.91 -9.26
C LEU A 152 12.73 -5.62 -10.10
N GLY A 153 13.74 -4.78 -9.90
CA GLY A 153 13.85 -3.46 -10.54
C GLY A 153 14.02 -3.49 -12.04
N ALA A 154 13.61 -2.41 -12.70
CA ALA A 154 13.91 -2.13 -14.10
C ALA A 154 15.42 -1.96 -14.29
N LYS A 155 15.96 -2.58 -15.35
CA LYS A 155 17.37 -2.49 -15.73
C LYS A 155 17.58 -1.44 -16.81
#